data_AF-A0AAV9SYQ2-F1
#
_entry.id   AF-A0AAV9SYQ2-F1
#
_cell.length_a   1.000
_cell.length_b   1.000
_cell.length_c   1.000
_cell.angle_alpha   90.00
_cell.angle_beta   90.00
_cell.angle_gamma   90.00
#
_symmetry.space_group_name_H-M   'P 1'
#
loop_
_entity.id
_entity.type
_entity.pdbx_description
1 polymer ?
#
loop_
_entity_poly.entity_id
_entity_poly.type
_entity_poly.pdbx_seq_one_letter_code
_entity_poly.pdbx_strand_id
1 'polypeptide(L)'
;MAIGVAILAFILFCAWRLYAAIQPKKKLPEGAKPLPGPKGLPLIGRVHDVPAEAAWLKFYEWSKEYGPIYQQEMFGSVHVWISSEQVAHDLLGRRNVIYSDRPMIPNLPDNRTSGDYLALLGRTETWKRQRKLCHHLMNQSDKQELHDYPTRERDRFLWLLSQKPGEYREYIEQFTSRTVSRLSWGTAHPARVLRKTTFGLLETISPAGALPNVISFLMHVPAALSPWKKKERERHELESRQFTSNVDFVKDQISQGTAQPSFIGTFINEGLGNEKGKWGDLQEAQNVVGLMAIAGALTIGSPIQSFLLAMLHYPEWQTRLQKEIDEVCGGKCPMWTDREKLPLLRAVVKEVIRWRPPVPTGIPHAVEKDDVYNGYFIPAGATIHALEWGITRDESIYPDPESFNPDRWLQPEYPTYKEPLTRFPNLDGFSQFGFGRRTCQGVPIVDQDLFLTMGGMAWAFNIQRKRNADGTEVPVHWNDYTPLLIAKPAPFEFDAVVRTPEKAELMRSMFEAAKEEEEHEEMMMKMGMPDVDPVDAKKQSAAPMSTKPPPSSLTMNLRQRKEEGEHEKQYREHERDIPGCPGRWATESDIDSGNEKGYVDDDSCSGRSSPTTLS
;
A
#
# COMPACT_ATOMS: atom_id res chain seq x y z
N MET A 1 -30.85 44.07 6.56
CA MET A 1 -29.94 42.92 6.69
C MET A 1 -29.99 42.26 8.06
N ALA A 2 -29.83 42.98 9.18
CA ALA A 2 -29.80 42.39 10.53
C ALA A 2 -31.04 41.54 10.91
N ILE A 3 -32.26 42.01 10.59
CA ILE A 3 -33.50 41.27 10.85
C ILE A 3 -33.58 39.97 10.04
N GLY A 4 -33.14 40.00 8.77
CA GLY A 4 -33.10 38.81 7.92
C GLY A 4 -32.12 37.75 8.42
N VAL A 5 -30.95 38.18 8.91
CA VAL A 5 -29.97 37.29 9.56
C VAL A 5 -30.53 36.69 10.84
N ALA A 6 -31.22 37.48 11.68
CA ALA A 6 -31.83 37.00 12.91
C ALA A 6 -32.97 35.97 12.66
N ILE A 7 -33.81 36.22 11.66
CA ILE A 7 -34.88 35.29 11.27
C ILE A 7 -34.29 33.99 10.72
N LEU A 8 -33.26 34.06 9.86
CA LEU A 8 -32.58 32.88 9.33
C LEU A 8 -31.93 32.06 10.45
N ALA A 9 -31.25 32.73 11.39
CA ALA A 9 -30.66 32.07 12.56
C ALA A 9 -31.72 31.38 13.44
N PHE A 10 -32.88 32.02 13.65
CA PHE A 10 -33.98 31.44 14.41
C PHE A 10 -34.60 30.22 13.71
N ILE A 11 -34.81 30.29 12.38
CA ILE A 11 -35.31 29.16 11.59
C ILE A 11 -34.32 27.98 11.66
N LEU A 12 -33.03 28.24 11.48
CA LEU A 12 -31.99 27.22 11.59
C LEU A 12 -31.93 26.62 13.01
N PHE A 13 -32.11 27.42 14.05
CA PHE A 13 -32.16 26.96 15.43
C PHE A 13 -33.39 26.07 15.71
N CYS A 14 -34.58 26.45 15.22
CA CYS A 14 -35.80 25.66 15.33
C CYS A 14 -35.70 24.35 14.53
N ALA A 15 -35.17 24.41 13.30
CA ALA A 15 -34.90 23.22 12.48
C ALA A 15 -33.90 22.28 13.18
N TRP A 16 -32.85 22.83 13.78
CA TRP A 16 -31.88 22.07 14.58
C TRP A 16 -32.52 21.41 15.80
N ARG A 17 -33.33 22.15 16.58
CA ARG A 17 -34.06 21.61 17.73
C ARG A 17 -35.00 20.48 17.35
N LEU A 18 -35.74 20.65 16.25
CA LEU A 18 -36.64 19.65 15.73
C LEU A 18 -35.88 18.42 15.23
N TYR A 19 -34.81 18.62 14.46
CA TYR A 19 -33.93 17.54 14.02
C TYR A 19 -33.35 16.78 15.21
N ALA A 20 -32.77 17.46 16.19
CA ALA A 20 -32.20 16.86 17.40
C ALA A 20 -33.23 16.12 18.26
N ALA A 21 -34.50 16.55 18.24
CA ALA A 21 -35.60 15.87 18.94
C ALA A 21 -36.10 14.63 18.20
N ILE A 22 -36.00 14.62 16.87
CA ILE A 22 -36.44 13.50 16.00
C ILE A 22 -35.33 12.47 15.81
N GLN A 23 -34.06 12.84 15.99
CA GLN A 23 -32.95 11.89 15.93
C GLN A 23 -33.14 10.80 17.00
N PRO A 24 -33.25 9.52 16.62
CA PRO A 24 -33.40 8.44 17.58
C PRO A 24 -32.15 8.39 18.45
N LYS A 25 -32.29 8.71 19.74
CA LYS A 25 -31.23 8.45 20.73
C LYS A 25 -31.07 6.93 20.79
N LYS A 26 -30.02 6.39 20.16
CA LYS A 26 -29.67 4.98 20.30
C LYS A 26 -29.54 4.69 21.80
N LYS A 27 -30.43 3.85 22.33
CA LYS A 27 -30.32 3.39 23.72
C LYS A 27 -29.04 2.57 23.82
N LEU A 28 -28.17 2.94 24.75
CA LEU A 28 -27.01 2.14 25.09
C LEU A 28 -27.48 0.77 25.59
N PRO A 29 -26.82 -0.32 25.17
CA PRO A 29 -27.04 -1.63 25.78
C PRO A 29 -26.85 -1.57 27.30
N GLU A 30 -27.54 -2.43 28.03
CA GLU A 30 -27.45 -2.48 29.50
C GLU A 30 -26.01 -2.73 29.95
N GLY A 31 -25.50 -1.90 30.86
CA GLY A 31 -24.12 -1.95 31.34
C GLY A 31 -23.05 -1.34 30.42
N ALA A 32 -23.40 -0.99 29.17
CA ALA A 32 -22.45 -0.38 28.23
C ALA A 32 -22.35 1.14 28.42
N LYS A 33 -21.15 1.67 28.19
CA LYS A 33 -20.82 3.10 28.24
C LYS A 33 -20.58 3.64 26.83
N PRO A 34 -20.81 4.93 26.55
CA PRO A 34 -20.33 5.53 25.31
C PRO A 34 -18.79 5.56 25.33
N LEU A 35 -18.16 5.50 24.15
CA LEU A 35 -16.72 5.71 24.04
C LEU A 35 -16.34 7.12 24.55
N PRO A 36 -15.16 7.28 25.18
CA PRO A 36 -14.64 8.58 25.53
C PRO A 36 -14.34 9.38 24.25
N GLY A 37 -14.18 10.69 24.37
CA GLY A 37 -13.83 11.50 23.23
C GLY A 37 -14.04 13.00 23.41
N PRO A 38 -13.51 13.79 22.48
CA PRO A 38 -13.66 15.24 22.52
C PRO A 38 -15.13 15.67 22.41
N LYS A 39 -15.51 16.66 23.22
CA LYS A 39 -16.82 17.33 23.07
C LYS A 39 -16.81 18.21 21.81
N GLY A 40 -17.76 17.99 20.92
CA GLY A 40 -17.91 18.75 19.67
C GLY A 40 -19.10 19.72 19.68
N LEU A 41 -19.16 20.59 18.67
CA LEU A 41 -20.34 21.40 18.38
C LEU A 41 -21.46 20.51 17.84
N PRO A 42 -22.75 20.84 18.08
CA PRO A 42 -23.86 20.06 17.52
C PRO A 42 -23.76 19.96 15.99
N LEU A 43 -24.01 18.77 15.43
CA LEU A 43 -23.94 18.41 14.00
C LEU A 43 -22.53 18.46 13.39
N ILE A 44 -21.70 19.44 13.75
CA ILE A 44 -20.36 19.61 13.17
C ILE A 44 -19.35 18.69 13.84
N GLY A 45 -19.50 18.46 15.15
CA GLY A 45 -18.51 17.78 15.96
C GLY A 45 -17.30 18.66 16.27
N ARG A 46 -16.10 18.06 16.39
CA ARG A 46 -14.86 18.79 16.75
C ARG A 46 -13.89 18.92 15.57
N VAL A 47 -14.43 19.10 14.38
CA VAL A 47 -13.64 19.22 13.13
C VAL A 47 -12.76 20.47 13.10
N HIS A 48 -13.15 21.55 13.79
CA HIS A 48 -12.43 22.83 13.81
C HIS A 48 -11.07 22.77 14.54
N ASP A 49 -10.85 21.75 15.38
CA ASP A 49 -9.57 21.53 16.06
C ASP A 49 -8.63 20.59 15.26
N VAL A 50 -9.12 20.03 14.15
CA VAL A 50 -8.34 19.13 13.30
C VAL A 50 -7.62 19.97 12.25
N PRO A 51 -6.27 19.99 12.25
CA PRO A 51 -5.52 20.77 11.27
C PRO A 51 -5.70 20.17 9.85
N ALA A 52 -5.62 21.04 8.84
CA ALA A 52 -5.70 20.62 7.44
C ALA A 52 -4.49 19.77 7.00
N GLU A 53 -3.35 19.97 7.67
CA GLU A 53 -2.10 19.24 7.43
C GLU A 53 -1.79 18.38 8.66
N ALA A 54 -1.23 17.19 8.43
CA ALA A 54 -0.81 16.27 9.49
C ALA A 54 -1.89 15.96 10.56
N ALA A 55 -3.17 15.86 10.15
CA ALA A 55 -4.31 15.62 11.04
C ALA A 55 -4.14 14.43 12.00
N TRP A 56 -3.37 13.40 11.60
CA TRP A 56 -3.04 12.25 12.43
C TRP A 56 -2.33 12.61 13.74
N LEU A 57 -1.57 13.72 13.78
CA LEU A 57 -0.93 14.21 14.99
C LEU A 57 -1.96 14.64 16.02
N LYS A 58 -3.03 15.31 15.58
CA LYS A 58 -4.13 15.70 16.47
C LYS A 58 -4.90 14.49 16.99
N PHE A 59 -5.10 13.48 16.13
CA PHE A 59 -5.73 12.23 16.55
C PHE A 59 -4.85 11.47 17.56
N TYR A 60 -3.53 11.52 17.41
CA TYR A 60 -2.60 10.95 18.37
C TYR A 60 -2.60 11.72 19.70
N GLU A 61 -2.62 13.05 19.67
CA GLU A 61 -2.77 13.88 20.88
C GLU A 61 -4.03 13.48 21.67
N TRP A 62 -5.17 13.33 20.98
CA TRP A 62 -6.41 12.88 21.60
C TRP A 62 -6.36 11.44 22.10
N SER A 63 -5.57 10.56 21.51
CA SER A 63 -5.41 9.19 22.03
C SER A 63 -4.66 9.18 23.37
N LYS A 64 -3.80 10.18 23.63
CA LYS A 64 -3.18 10.37 24.95
C LYS A 64 -4.14 10.93 25.99
N GLU A 65 -5.13 11.71 25.59
CA GLU A 65 -6.15 12.29 26.48
C GLU A 65 -7.29 11.32 26.79
N TYR A 66 -7.83 10.65 25.77
CA TYR A 66 -9.04 9.82 25.88
C TYR A 66 -8.77 8.32 25.94
N GLY A 67 -7.50 7.91 25.77
CA GLY A 67 -7.07 6.52 25.83
C GLY A 67 -7.00 5.82 24.47
N PRO A 68 -6.69 4.51 24.48
CA PRO A 68 -6.32 3.75 23.28
C PRO A 68 -7.48 3.50 22.30
N ILE A 69 -8.72 3.77 22.73
CA ILE A 69 -9.91 3.77 21.89
C ILE A 69 -10.83 4.92 22.30
N TYR A 70 -11.15 5.79 21.35
CA TYR A 70 -12.02 6.94 21.58
C TYR A 70 -12.83 7.27 20.33
N GLN A 71 -13.89 8.05 20.48
CA GLN A 71 -14.75 8.48 19.38
C GLN A 71 -14.71 10.00 19.17
N GLN A 72 -14.97 10.44 17.96
CA GLN A 72 -15.33 11.82 17.64
C GLN A 72 -16.45 11.85 16.60
N GLU A 73 -17.25 12.91 16.62
CA GLU A 73 -18.25 13.18 15.60
C GLU A 73 -17.66 14.12 14.53
N MET A 74 -17.96 13.85 13.26
CA MET A 74 -17.61 14.72 12.13
C MET A 74 -18.83 14.82 11.22
N PHE A 75 -19.48 15.98 11.16
CA PHE A 75 -20.64 16.22 10.29
C PHE A 75 -21.73 15.12 10.37
N GLY A 76 -22.05 14.65 11.59
CA GLY A 76 -23.04 13.59 11.84
C GLY A 76 -22.53 12.15 11.69
N SER A 77 -21.28 11.95 11.25
CA SER A 77 -20.63 10.63 11.21
C SER A 77 -19.86 10.37 12.50
N VAL A 78 -19.98 9.15 13.05
CA VAL A 78 -19.19 8.70 14.20
C VAL A 78 -17.89 8.09 13.72
N HIS A 79 -16.76 8.64 14.17
CA HIS A 79 -15.41 8.14 13.88
C HIS A 79 -14.79 7.62 15.16
N VAL A 80 -14.39 6.35 15.18
CA VAL A 80 -13.70 5.71 16.30
C VAL A 80 -12.23 5.54 15.93
N TRP A 81 -11.33 5.97 16.81
CA TRP A 81 -9.89 5.93 16.64
C TRP A 81 -9.28 4.94 17.59
N ILE A 82 -8.41 4.09 17.08
CA ILE A 82 -7.73 3.03 17.82
C ILE A 82 -6.23 3.26 17.73
N SER A 83 -5.56 3.50 18.85
CA SER A 83 -4.10 3.73 18.90
C SER A 83 -3.34 2.60 19.59
N SER A 84 -3.99 1.46 19.86
CA SER A 84 -3.39 0.26 20.45
C SER A 84 -3.45 -0.90 19.46
N GLU A 85 -2.32 -1.57 19.25
CA GLU A 85 -2.25 -2.73 18.35
C GLU A 85 -3.18 -3.87 18.81
N GLN A 86 -3.24 -4.12 20.12
CA GLN A 86 -4.09 -5.16 20.70
C GLN A 86 -5.57 -4.88 20.42
N VAL A 87 -6.03 -3.64 20.63
CA VAL A 87 -7.42 -3.25 20.34
C VAL A 87 -7.73 -3.36 18.85
N ALA A 88 -6.80 -2.94 17.99
CA ALA A 88 -6.94 -3.06 16.54
C ALA A 88 -7.03 -4.53 16.12
N HIS A 89 -6.19 -5.40 16.70
CA HIS A 89 -6.21 -6.84 16.46
C HIS A 89 -7.51 -7.49 16.93
N ASP A 90 -8.03 -7.14 18.11
CA ASP A 90 -9.29 -7.68 18.62
C ASP A 90 -10.49 -7.30 17.73
N LEU A 91 -10.57 -6.03 17.31
CA LEU A 91 -11.70 -5.55 16.52
C LEU A 91 -11.57 -5.89 15.03
N LEU A 92 -10.48 -5.46 14.39
CA LEU A 92 -10.28 -5.59 12.94
C LEU A 92 -9.79 -6.99 12.54
N GLY A 93 -9.05 -7.68 13.44
CA GLY A 93 -8.54 -9.02 13.25
C GLY A 93 -9.54 -10.09 13.68
N ARG A 94 -9.78 -10.24 14.99
CA ARG A 94 -10.63 -11.31 15.55
C ARG A 94 -12.12 -11.10 15.24
N ARG A 95 -12.64 -9.88 15.37
CA ARG A 95 -14.05 -9.55 15.05
C ARG A 95 -14.25 -9.08 13.60
N ASN A 96 -13.38 -9.52 12.68
CA ASN A 96 -13.37 -9.04 11.28
C ASN A 96 -14.73 -9.15 10.55
N VAL A 97 -15.62 -10.06 10.92
CA VAL A 97 -16.97 -10.18 10.30
C VAL A 97 -17.81 -8.91 10.50
N ILE A 98 -17.54 -8.14 11.55
CA ILE A 98 -18.22 -6.88 11.90
C ILE A 98 -17.47 -5.66 11.37
N TYR A 99 -16.14 -5.74 11.40
CA TYR A 99 -15.24 -4.60 11.24
C TYR A 99 -14.46 -4.62 9.92
N SER A 100 -14.84 -5.42 8.92
CA SER A 100 -14.14 -5.50 7.63
C SER A 100 -14.88 -4.84 6.47
N ASP A 101 -15.96 -4.10 6.70
CA ASP A 101 -16.61 -3.32 5.64
C ASP A 101 -15.90 -1.97 5.40
N ARG A 102 -16.29 -1.24 4.35
CA ARG A 102 -15.73 0.07 4.00
C ARG A 102 -16.79 1.19 4.06
N PRO A 103 -16.46 2.37 4.59
CA PRO A 103 -17.38 3.50 4.57
C PRO A 103 -17.57 4.01 3.14
N MET A 104 -18.67 4.73 2.92
CA MET A 104 -18.87 5.47 1.68
C MET A 104 -17.91 6.66 1.64
N ILE A 105 -17.23 6.86 0.51
CA ILE A 105 -16.40 8.03 0.27
C ILE A 105 -17.26 9.06 -0.47
N PRO A 106 -17.59 10.22 0.12
CA PRO A 106 -18.58 11.14 -0.43
C PRO A 106 -18.28 11.64 -1.85
N ASN A 107 -17.00 11.77 -2.21
CA ASN A 107 -16.60 12.25 -3.53
C ASN A 107 -16.63 11.17 -4.63
N LEU A 108 -16.74 9.89 -4.27
CA LEU A 108 -16.84 8.79 -5.23
C LEU A 108 -18.30 8.49 -5.58
N PRO A 109 -18.62 8.13 -6.84
CA PRO A 109 -19.98 7.77 -7.23
C PRO A 109 -20.46 6.49 -6.55
N ASP A 110 -19.60 5.46 -6.54
CA ASP A 110 -19.79 4.23 -5.80
C ASP A 110 -18.44 3.54 -5.56
N ASN A 111 -17.93 3.65 -4.34
CA ASN A 111 -16.74 2.89 -3.93
C ASN A 111 -17.07 1.51 -3.36
N ARG A 112 -18.34 1.24 -3.02
CA ARG A 112 -18.72 0.09 -2.19
C ARG A 112 -19.13 -1.13 -3.02
N THR A 113 -19.77 -0.93 -4.17
CA THR A 113 -20.36 -2.02 -4.96
C THR A 113 -19.90 -2.11 -6.41
N SER A 114 -19.36 -1.03 -6.99
CA SER A 114 -18.94 -0.93 -8.40
C SER A 114 -17.97 -2.02 -8.85
N GLY A 115 -17.06 -2.44 -7.98
CA GLY A 115 -15.93 -3.30 -8.35
C GLY A 115 -14.75 -2.52 -8.93
N ASP A 116 -14.76 -1.19 -8.87
CA ASP A 116 -13.70 -0.37 -9.45
C ASP A 116 -12.53 -0.15 -8.47
N TYR A 117 -12.77 -0.21 -7.15
CA TYR A 117 -11.81 0.24 -6.14
C TYR A 117 -11.49 -0.85 -5.11
N LEU A 118 -10.75 -1.90 -5.48
CA LEU A 118 -10.46 -3.08 -4.63
C LEU A 118 -10.17 -2.76 -3.14
N ALA A 119 -9.30 -1.78 -2.87
CA ALA A 119 -8.92 -1.40 -1.50
C ALA A 119 -10.06 -0.72 -0.70
N LEU A 120 -10.99 -0.05 -1.40
CA LEU A 120 -12.08 0.76 -0.87
C LEU A 120 -13.46 0.08 -0.99
N LEU A 121 -13.50 -1.12 -1.60
CA LEU A 121 -14.71 -1.89 -1.85
C LEU A 121 -15.33 -2.40 -0.56
N GLY A 122 -16.66 -2.30 -0.46
CA GLY A 122 -17.42 -2.84 0.66
C GLY A 122 -17.29 -4.36 0.76
N ARG A 123 -17.72 -4.97 1.88
CA ARG A 123 -17.66 -6.42 2.06
C ARG A 123 -18.74 -7.12 1.22
N THR A 124 -18.46 -7.30 -0.06
CA THR A 124 -19.35 -7.91 -1.07
C THR A 124 -18.74 -9.19 -1.65
N GLU A 125 -19.53 -9.98 -2.39
CA GLU A 125 -19.00 -11.13 -3.15
C GLU A 125 -18.00 -10.70 -4.24
N THR A 126 -18.21 -9.54 -4.86
CA THR A 126 -17.23 -8.93 -5.76
C THR A 126 -15.91 -8.67 -5.05
N TRP A 127 -15.93 -8.10 -3.84
CA TRP A 127 -14.70 -7.89 -3.09
C TRP A 127 -13.98 -9.18 -2.72
N LYS A 128 -14.70 -10.22 -2.29
CA LYS A 128 -14.10 -11.53 -2.01
C LYS A 128 -13.43 -12.11 -3.25
N ARG A 129 -14.11 -12.06 -4.39
CA ARG A 129 -13.61 -12.55 -5.69
C ARG A 129 -12.38 -11.77 -6.15
N GLN A 130 -12.42 -10.44 -6.14
CA GLN A 130 -11.28 -9.59 -6.50
C GLN A 130 -10.07 -9.81 -5.59
N ARG A 131 -10.29 -9.93 -4.26
CA ARG A 131 -9.20 -10.27 -3.34
C ARG A 131 -8.60 -11.64 -3.62
N LYS A 132 -9.44 -12.62 -3.93
CA LYS A 132 -8.99 -13.97 -4.30
C LYS A 132 -8.13 -13.92 -5.57
N LEU A 133 -8.56 -13.17 -6.59
CA LEU A 133 -7.79 -12.95 -7.80
C LEU A 133 -6.45 -12.26 -7.51
N CYS A 134 -6.43 -11.16 -6.76
CA CYS A 134 -5.21 -10.46 -6.38
C CYS A 134 -4.21 -11.39 -5.67
N HIS A 135 -4.68 -12.18 -4.70
CA HIS A 135 -3.84 -13.15 -4.00
C HIS A 135 -3.26 -14.23 -4.94
N HIS A 136 -4.08 -14.73 -5.86
CA HIS A 136 -3.61 -15.69 -6.87
C HIS A 136 -2.52 -15.08 -7.76
N LEU A 137 -2.76 -13.88 -8.29
CA LEU A 137 -1.81 -13.17 -9.14
C LEU A 137 -0.47 -12.90 -8.42
N MET A 138 -0.53 -12.49 -7.14
CA MET A 138 0.67 -12.31 -6.31
C MET A 138 1.45 -13.63 -6.17
N ASN A 139 0.79 -14.74 -5.87
CA ASN A 139 1.46 -16.03 -5.69
C ASN A 139 2.05 -16.61 -6.99
N GLN A 140 1.53 -16.23 -8.16
CA GLN A 140 2.14 -16.62 -9.44
C GLN A 140 3.37 -15.77 -9.79
N SER A 141 3.51 -14.58 -9.19
CA SER A 141 4.64 -13.67 -9.46
C SER A 141 5.98 -14.31 -9.12
N ASP A 142 6.05 -14.95 -7.96
CA ASP A 142 7.26 -15.61 -7.47
C ASP A 142 7.69 -16.76 -8.40
N LYS A 143 6.73 -17.43 -9.05
CA LYS A 143 7.00 -18.55 -9.98
C LYS A 143 7.43 -18.10 -11.37
N GLN A 144 7.11 -16.88 -11.75
CA GLN A 144 7.40 -16.31 -13.07
C GLN A 144 8.63 -15.39 -13.05
N GLU A 145 9.43 -15.44 -11.98
CA GLU A 145 10.65 -14.60 -11.82
C GLU A 145 10.38 -13.10 -11.95
N LEU A 146 9.16 -12.64 -11.59
CA LEU A 146 8.80 -11.20 -11.65
C LEU A 146 9.66 -10.32 -10.71
N HIS A 147 10.49 -10.93 -9.88
CA HIS A 147 11.49 -10.31 -9.01
C HIS A 147 12.57 -9.51 -9.76
N ASP A 148 12.73 -9.71 -11.07
CA ASP A 148 13.74 -8.99 -11.85
C ASP A 148 13.32 -7.55 -12.17
N TYR A 149 12.02 -7.26 -12.27
CA TYR A 149 11.57 -5.90 -12.58
C TYR A 149 11.96 -4.85 -11.52
N PRO A 150 11.77 -5.09 -10.20
CA PRO A 150 12.30 -4.20 -9.17
C PRO A 150 13.80 -3.95 -9.27
N THR A 151 14.58 -4.98 -9.55
CA THR A 151 16.04 -4.91 -9.70
C THR A 151 16.43 -3.98 -10.85
N ARG A 152 15.80 -4.14 -12.02
CA ARG A 152 16.03 -3.31 -13.21
C ARG A 152 15.68 -1.84 -12.95
N GLU A 153 14.53 -1.58 -12.34
CA GLU A 153 14.12 -0.21 -12.05
C GLU A 153 14.96 0.44 -10.95
N ARG A 154 15.47 -0.35 -10.00
CA ARG A 154 16.43 0.08 -8.98
C ARG A 154 17.75 0.51 -9.62
N ASP A 155 18.28 -0.22 -10.59
CA ASP A 155 19.52 0.14 -11.31
C ASP A 155 19.38 1.49 -12.01
N ARG A 156 18.26 1.67 -12.72
CA ARG A 156 17.90 2.94 -13.35
C ARG A 156 17.78 4.08 -12.34
N PHE A 157 17.11 3.83 -11.22
CA PHE A 157 16.94 4.81 -10.15
C PHE A 157 18.28 5.27 -9.57
N LEU A 158 19.19 4.35 -9.27
CA LEU A 158 20.51 4.70 -8.72
C LEU A 158 21.31 5.57 -9.70
N TRP A 159 21.32 5.21 -10.99
CA TRP A 159 21.98 6.03 -12.00
C TRP A 159 21.40 7.45 -12.05
N LEU A 160 20.09 7.60 -12.18
CA LEU A 160 19.45 8.93 -12.24
C LEU A 160 19.74 9.76 -10.98
N LEU A 161 19.65 9.14 -9.80
CA LEU A 161 19.95 9.82 -8.55
C LEU A 161 21.41 10.30 -8.49
N SER A 162 22.36 9.53 -9.03
CA SER A 162 23.77 9.93 -9.11
C SER A 162 24.03 11.14 -10.01
N GLN A 163 23.18 11.36 -11.02
CA GLN A 163 23.34 12.48 -11.96
C GLN A 163 22.74 13.77 -11.40
N LYS A 164 21.55 13.70 -10.78
CA LYS A 164 20.84 14.88 -10.29
C LYS A 164 20.03 14.57 -9.01
N PRO A 165 20.69 14.52 -7.83
CA PRO A 165 20.04 14.17 -6.56
C PRO A 165 18.81 15.03 -6.21
N GLY A 166 18.79 16.30 -6.65
CA GLY A 166 17.67 17.23 -6.40
C GLY A 166 16.32 16.80 -6.99
N GLU A 167 16.31 15.88 -7.98
CA GLU A 167 15.08 15.35 -8.59
C GLU A 167 14.60 14.05 -7.94
N TYR A 168 15.10 13.69 -6.75
CA TYR A 168 14.84 12.41 -6.08
C TYR A 168 13.35 12.02 -6.03
N ARG A 169 12.44 12.98 -5.80
CA ARG A 169 11.00 12.71 -5.74
C ARG A 169 10.48 12.14 -7.05
N GLU A 170 10.89 12.76 -8.16
CA GLU A 170 10.54 12.31 -9.50
C GLU A 170 11.16 10.93 -9.77
N TYR A 171 12.42 10.70 -9.42
CA TYR A 171 13.05 9.40 -9.63
C TYR A 171 12.43 8.27 -8.79
N ILE A 172 12.07 8.55 -7.54
CA ILE A 172 11.38 7.58 -6.67
C ILE A 172 10.01 7.24 -7.23
N GLU A 173 9.24 8.24 -7.65
CA GLU A 173 7.93 7.98 -8.22
C GLU A 173 8.03 7.28 -9.60
N GLN A 174 9.12 7.50 -10.35
CA GLN A 174 9.37 6.77 -11.61
C GLN A 174 9.69 5.32 -11.30
N PHE A 175 10.57 5.05 -10.33
CA PHE A 175 10.88 3.71 -9.85
C PHE A 175 9.60 2.94 -9.50
N THR A 176 8.78 3.46 -8.58
CA THR A 176 7.57 2.76 -8.12
C THR A 176 6.56 2.52 -9.25
N SER A 177 6.27 3.54 -10.05
CA SER A 177 5.27 3.44 -11.12
C SER A 177 5.71 2.56 -12.28
N ARG A 178 6.99 2.52 -12.62
CA ARG A 178 7.54 1.65 -13.68
C ARG A 178 7.58 0.20 -13.22
N THR A 179 8.04 -0.07 -12.00
CA THR A 179 8.03 -1.41 -11.41
C THR A 179 6.63 -2.03 -11.46
N VAL A 180 5.62 -1.33 -10.94
CA VAL A 180 4.25 -1.88 -10.91
C VAL A 180 3.60 -1.94 -12.28
N SER A 181 4.01 -1.09 -13.22
CA SER A 181 3.54 -1.17 -14.61
C SER A 181 4.09 -2.43 -15.30
N ARG A 182 5.35 -2.78 -15.07
CA ARG A 182 5.95 -4.04 -15.53
C ARG A 182 5.27 -5.25 -14.91
N LEU A 183 5.06 -5.25 -13.59
CA LEU A 183 4.32 -6.32 -12.92
C LEU A 183 2.89 -6.49 -13.48
N SER A 184 2.22 -5.37 -13.79
CA SER A 184 0.82 -5.37 -14.22
C SER A 184 0.62 -5.76 -15.68
N TRP A 185 1.48 -5.25 -16.56
CA TRP A 185 1.29 -5.29 -18.02
C TRP A 185 2.54 -5.69 -18.81
N GLY A 186 3.63 -6.05 -18.14
CA GLY A 186 4.86 -6.53 -18.79
C GLY A 186 5.70 -5.41 -19.42
N THR A 187 5.37 -4.14 -19.17
CA THR A 187 6.08 -2.97 -19.72
C THR A 187 6.00 -1.77 -18.78
N ALA A 188 7.03 -0.92 -18.80
CA ALA A 188 7.06 0.34 -18.04
C ALA A 188 6.27 1.48 -18.72
N HIS A 189 5.85 1.33 -19.99
CA HIS A 189 5.26 2.42 -20.77
C HIS A 189 4.07 3.13 -20.11
N PRO A 190 3.11 2.44 -19.45
CA PRO A 190 1.98 3.10 -18.81
C PRO A 190 2.35 3.96 -17.60
N ALA A 191 3.57 3.87 -17.08
CA ALA A 191 3.97 4.47 -15.80
C ALA A 191 3.72 5.98 -15.72
N ARG A 192 3.96 6.71 -16.83
CA ARG A 192 3.75 8.17 -16.88
C ARG A 192 2.28 8.53 -16.65
N VAL A 193 1.37 7.89 -17.39
CA VAL A 193 -0.07 8.14 -17.27
C VAL A 193 -0.59 7.59 -15.94
N LEU A 194 -0.11 6.42 -15.52
CA LEU A 194 -0.44 5.81 -14.24
C LEU A 194 -0.15 6.76 -13.07
N ARG A 195 1.00 7.44 -13.04
CA ARG A 195 1.31 8.43 -11.98
C ARG A 195 0.24 9.52 -11.93
N LYS A 196 -0.13 10.07 -13.08
CA LYS A 196 -1.15 11.13 -13.17
C LYS A 196 -2.51 10.64 -12.67
N THR A 197 -2.98 9.47 -13.08
CA THR A 197 -4.27 8.92 -12.61
C THR A 197 -4.22 8.58 -11.13
N THR A 198 -3.09 8.05 -10.64
CA THR A 198 -2.89 7.70 -9.22
C THR A 198 -2.96 8.94 -8.33
N PHE A 199 -2.28 10.04 -8.69
CA PHE A 199 -2.39 11.30 -7.95
C PHE A 199 -3.82 11.86 -7.99
N GLY A 200 -4.48 11.80 -9.15
CA GLY A 200 -5.88 12.20 -9.27
C GLY A 200 -6.82 11.42 -8.35
N LEU A 201 -6.65 10.10 -8.27
CA LEU A 201 -7.42 9.26 -7.34
C LEU A 201 -7.09 9.60 -5.88
N LEU A 202 -5.81 9.81 -5.56
CA LEU A 202 -5.38 10.17 -4.21
C LEU A 202 -6.04 11.47 -3.73
N GLU A 203 -6.11 12.50 -4.58
CA GLU A 203 -6.86 13.73 -4.29
C GLU A 203 -8.36 13.46 -4.08
N THR A 204 -8.96 12.61 -4.93
CA THR A 204 -10.38 12.25 -4.87
C THR A 204 -10.76 11.56 -3.56
N ILE A 205 -9.91 10.67 -3.04
CA ILE A 205 -10.24 9.82 -1.88
C ILE A 205 -9.71 10.37 -0.55
N SER A 206 -8.77 11.31 -0.58
CA SER A 206 -8.17 11.84 0.65
C SER A 206 -9.19 12.67 1.44
N PRO A 207 -9.22 12.53 2.79
CA PRO A 207 -10.07 13.38 3.64
C PRO A 207 -9.80 14.88 3.46
N ALA A 208 -8.53 15.26 3.30
CA ALA A 208 -8.11 16.64 3.03
C ALA A 208 -8.10 17.02 1.53
N GLY A 209 -8.52 16.11 0.64
CA GLY A 209 -8.46 16.31 -0.81
C GLY A 209 -9.72 16.96 -1.38
N ALA A 210 -10.74 16.16 -1.69
CA ALA A 210 -11.99 16.66 -2.26
C ALA A 210 -12.94 17.23 -1.19
N LEU A 211 -13.50 18.42 -1.44
CA LEU A 211 -14.39 19.11 -0.50
C LEU A 211 -15.58 18.26 0.01
N PRO A 212 -16.23 17.38 -0.79
CA PRO A 212 -17.28 16.50 -0.28
C PRO A 212 -16.81 15.52 0.79
N ASN A 213 -15.53 15.15 0.82
CA ASN A 213 -15.01 14.26 1.86
C ASN A 213 -14.93 14.95 3.23
N VAL A 214 -14.82 16.29 3.24
CA VAL A 214 -14.88 17.11 4.46
C VAL A 214 -16.33 17.45 4.78
N ILE A 215 -17.08 17.93 3.78
CA ILE A 215 -18.45 18.41 3.92
C ILE A 215 -19.39 17.43 3.21
N SER A 216 -19.72 16.33 3.90
CA SER A 216 -20.40 15.16 3.31
C SER A 216 -21.69 15.49 2.56
N PHE A 217 -22.50 16.45 3.03
CA PHE A 217 -23.77 16.78 2.36
C PHE A 217 -23.61 17.29 0.92
N LEU A 218 -22.41 17.76 0.54
CA LEU A 218 -22.10 18.17 -0.84
C LEU A 218 -22.15 17.00 -1.83
N MET A 219 -22.08 15.75 -1.35
CA MET A 219 -22.26 14.57 -2.20
C MET A 219 -23.65 14.52 -2.86
N HIS A 220 -24.66 15.16 -2.26
CA HIS A 220 -26.03 15.20 -2.79
C HIS A 220 -26.24 16.26 -3.86
N VAL A 221 -25.27 17.15 -4.12
CA VAL A 221 -25.37 18.16 -5.18
C VAL A 221 -25.55 17.45 -6.54
N PRO A 222 -26.56 17.83 -7.35
CA PRO A 222 -26.81 17.21 -8.65
C PRO A 222 -25.59 17.28 -9.57
N ALA A 223 -25.40 16.26 -10.41
CA ALA A 223 -24.21 16.13 -11.26
C ALA A 223 -23.97 17.31 -12.21
N ALA A 224 -25.03 18.03 -12.61
CA ALA A 224 -24.96 19.21 -13.46
C ALA A 224 -24.35 20.44 -12.75
N LEU A 225 -24.46 20.52 -11.42
CA LEU A 225 -23.98 21.64 -10.60
C LEU A 225 -22.73 21.28 -9.78
N SER A 226 -22.28 20.03 -9.85
CA SER A 226 -21.21 19.51 -9.01
C SER A 226 -19.87 19.50 -9.79
N PRO A 227 -18.97 20.47 -9.55
CA PRO A 227 -17.66 20.48 -10.20
C PRO A 227 -16.80 19.27 -9.79
N TRP A 228 -16.95 18.79 -8.56
CA TRP A 228 -16.23 17.61 -8.07
C TRP A 228 -16.69 16.31 -8.75
N LYS A 229 -18.00 16.10 -8.94
CA LYS A 229 -18.50 14.95 -9.71
C LYS A 229 -18.07 15.02 -11.18
N LYS A 230 -17.95 16.22 -11.76
CA LYS A 230 -17.43 16.39 -13.12
C LYS A 230 -15.95 16.00 -13.19
N LYS A 231 -15.10 16.58 -12.32
CA LYS A 231 -13.67 16.24 -12.22
C LYS A 231 -13.47 14.75 -12.02
N GLU A 232 -14.28 14.14 -11.15
CA GLU A 232 -14.19 12.72 -10.84
C GLU A 232 -14.59 11.81 -12.02
N ARG A 233 -15.64 12.16 -12.77
CA ARG A 233 -15.99 11.45 -14.01
C ARG A 233 -14.87 11.51 -15.05
N GLU A 234 -14.33 12.70 -15.29
CA GLU A 234 -13.22 12.88 -16.26
C GLU A 234 -11.98 12.06 -15.86
N ARG A 235 -11.69 12.01 -14.55
CA ARG A 235 -10.61 11.19 -13.99
C ARG A 235 -10.88 9.69 -14.15
N HIS A 236 -12.10 9.22 -13.85
CA HIS A 236 -12.51 7.82 -14.00
C HIS A 236 -12.48 7.37 -15.46
N GLU A 237 -12.97 8.18 -16.38
CA GLU A 237 -12.96 7.89 -17.82
C GLU A 237 -11.54 7.82 -18.39
N LEU A 238 -10.62 8.66 -17.90
CA LEU A 238 -9.21 8.57 -18.28
C LEU A 238 -8.58 7.27 -17.76
N GLU A 239 -8.80 6.95 -16.48
CA GLU A 239 -8.29 5.72 -15.85
C GLU A 239 -8.82 4.46 -16.53
N SER A 240 -10.13 4.38 -16.75
CA SER A 240 -10.76 3.24 -17.42
C SER A 240 -10.22 3.05 -18.84
N ARG A 241 -10.07 4.13 -19.62
CA ARG A 241 -9.47 4.05 -20.96
C ARG A 241 -8.02 3.58 -20.91
N GLN A 242 -7.24 4.07 -19.95
CA GLN A 242 -5.86 3.64 -19.78
C GLN A 242 -5.77 2.14 -19.46
N PHE A 243 -6.57 1.66 -18.52
CA PHE A 243 -6.56 0.25 -18.16
C PHE A 243 -6.98 -0.65 -19.32
N THR A 244 -8.01 -0.26 -20.08
CA THR A 244 -8.42 -0.99 -21.28
C THR A 244 -7.32 -1.02 -22.33
N SER A 245 -6.69 0.14 -22.62
CA SER A 245 -5.56 0.20 -23.55
C SER A 245 -4.39 -0.69 -23.14
N ASN A 246 -4.10 -0.79 -21.84
CA ASN A 246 -3.02 -1.64 -21.34
C ASN A 246 -3.37 -3.14 -21.46
N VAL A 247 -4.63 -3.51 -21.24
CA VAL A 247 -5.09 -4.90 -21.43
C VAL A 247 -5.04 -5.30 -22.90
N ASP A 248 -5.48 -4.42 -23.80
CA ASP A 248 -5.42 -4.66 -25.24
C ASP A 248 -3.97 -4.81 -25.72
N PHE A 249 -3.05 -3.98 -25.21
CA PHE A 249 -1.61 -4.16 -25.47
C PHE A 249 -1.11 -5.56 -25.07
N VAL A 250 -1.43 -6.01 -23.84
CA VAL A 250 -1.00 -7.34 -23.38
C VAL A 250 -1.57 -8.44 -24.27
N LYS A 251 -2.84 -8.33 -24.70
CA LYS A 251 -3.46 -9.29 -25.63
C LYS A 251 -2.75 -9.32 -26.98
N ASP A 252 -2.38 -8.16 -27.51
CA ASP A 252 -1.66 -8.07 -28.77
C ASP A 252 -0.28 -8.72 -28.65
N GLN A 253 0.46 -8.46 -27.58
CA GLN A 253 1.75 -9.10 -27.32
C GLN A 253 1.64 -10.62 -27.14
N ILE A 254 0.59 -11.11 -26.48
CA ILE A 254 0.35 -12.55 -26.35
C ILE A 254 0.10 -13.17 -27.73
N SER A 255 -0.69 -12.51 -28.57
CA SER A 255 -0.99 -12.99 -29.92
C SER A 255 0.24 -13.05 -30.83
N GLN A 256 1.21 -12.16 -30.59
CA GLN A 256 2.48 -12.08 -31.31
C GLN A 256 3.56 -13.00 -30.75
N GLY A 257 3.33 -13.60 -29.57
CA GLY A 257 4.33 -14.43 -28.88
C GLY A 257 5.47 -13.64 -28.25
N THR A 258 5.27 -12.34 -28.01
CA THR A 258 6.28 -11.41 -27.46
C THR A 258 5.93 -10.89 -26.06
N ALA A 259 4.82 -11.37 -25.48
CA ALA A 259 4.37 -10.92 -24.17
C ALA A 259 5.38 -11.25 -23.06
N GLN A 260 5.75 -10.22 -22.31
CA GLN A 260 6.48 -10.36 -21.07
C GLN A 260 5.56 -10.86 -19.94
N PRO A 261 6.09 -11.62 -18.96
CA PRO A 261 5.34 -12.03 -17.78
C PRO A 261 4.71 -10.84 -17.04
N SER A 262 3.43 -10.98 -16.69
CA SER A 262 2.64 -9.92 -16.05
C SER A 262 1.37 -10.47 -15.42
N PHE A 263 0.70 -9.66 -14.58
CA PHE A 263 -0.57 -10.02 -13.96
C PHE A 263 -1.71 -10.23 -14.98
N ILE A 264 -1.87 -9.31 -15.93
CA ILE A 264 -2.87 -9.50 -17.01
C ILE A 264 -2.48 -10.68 -17.89
N GLY A 265 -1.19 -10.85 -18.19
CA GLY A 265 -0.70 -12.00 -18.93
C GLY A 265 -1.03 -13.33 -18.25
N THR A 266 -0.83 -13.41 -16.93
CA THR A 266 -1.19 -14.56 -16.10
C THR A 266 -2.68 -14.86 -16.16
N PHE A 267 -3.52 -13.83 -15.97
CA PHE A 267 -4.98 -13.99 -16.03
C PHE A 267 -5.45 -14.58 -17.37
N ILE A 268 -4.88 -14.09 -18.49
CA ILE A 268 -5.23 -14.54 -19.83
C ILE A 268 -4.69 -15.96 -20.10
N ASN A 269 -3.41 -16.20 -19.84
CA ASN A 269 -2.73 -17.44 -20.18
C ASN A 269 -3.22 -18.64 -19.35
N GLU A 270 -3.59 -18.44 -18.09
CA GLU A 270 -4.20 -19.48 -17.26
C GLU A 270 -5.71 -19.66 -17.54
N GLY A 271 -6.31 -18.82 -18.39
CA GLY A 271 -7.72 -18.91 -18.74
C GLY A 271 -8.66 -18.68 -17.56
N LEU A 272 -8.26 -17.86 -16.58
CA LEU A 272 -9.00 -17.64 -15.33
C LEU A 272 -10.41 -17.09 -15.58
N GLY A 273 -10.59 -16.26 -16.62
CA GLY A 273 -11.90 -15.75 -17.04
C GLY A 273 -12.90 -16.83 -17.48
N ASN A 274 -12.44 -18.06 -17.77
CA ASN A 274 -13.30 -19.18 -18.16
C ASN A 274 -13.92 -19.91 -16.95
N GLU A 275 -13.37 -19.73 -15.74
CA GLU A 275 -13.90 -20.33 -14.51
C GLU A 275 -15.01 -19.46 -13.91
N LYS A 276 -16.24 -19.68 -14.40
CA LYS A 276 -17.43 -18.91 -14.00
C LYS A 276 -17.57 -18.77 -12.48
N GLY A 277 -17.69 -17.52 -12.02
CA GLY A 277 -17.96 -17.18 -10.62
C GLY A 277 -16.75 -17.24 -9.69
N LYS A 278 -15.58 -17.68 -10.15
CA LYS A 278 -14.41 -17.88 -9.28
C LYS A 278 -13.43 -16.71 -9.27
N TRP A 279 -13.08 -16.17 -10.44
CA TRP A 279 -12.03 -15.15 -10.58
C TRP A 279 -12.53 -13.78 -11.07
N GLY A 280 -13.70 -13.75 -11.71
CA GLY A 280 -14.23 -12.56 -12.38
C GLY A 280 -13.98 -12.64 -13.89
N ASP A 281 -14.56 -11.70 -14.63
CA ASP A 281 -14.28 -11.54 -16.06
C ASP A 281 -13.04 -10.68 -16.30
N LEU A 282 -12.70 -10.44 -17.57
CA LEU A 282 -11.54 -9.63 -17.93
C LEU A 282 -11.68 -8.17 -17.48
N GLN A 283 -12.90 -7.62 -17.42
CA GLN A 283 -13.13 -6.25 -16.94
C GLN A 283 -12.86 -6.15 -15.44
N GLU A 284 -13.28 -7.15 -14.67
CA GLU A 284 -12.96 -7.24 -13.25
C GLU A 284 -11.47 -7.40 -13.01
N ALA A 285 -10.79 -8.26 -13.78
CA ALA A 285 -9.34 -8.42 -13.72
C ALA A 285 -8.59 -7.13 -14.09
N GLN A 286 -9.07 -6.41 -15.10
CA GLN A 286 -8.56 -5.09 -15.49
C GLN A 286 -8.60 -4.12 -14.29
N ASN A 287 -9.74 -4.04 -13.59
CA ASN A 287 -9.89 -3.18 -12.42
C ASN A 287 -8.98 -3.64 -11.26
N VAL A 288 -8.91 -4.94 -11.00
CA VAL A 288 -8.04 -5.50 -9.94
C VAL A 288 -6.58 -5.14 -10.19
N VAL A 289 -6.05 -5.44 -11.37
CA VAL A 289 -4.66 -5.17 -11.71
C VAL A 289 -4.39 -3.66 -11.78
N GLY A 290 -5.31 -2.88 -12.36
CA GLY A 290 -5.19 -1.44 -12.40
C GLY A 290 -5.10 -0.81 -11.01
N LEU A 291 -5.89 -1.28 -10.05
CA LEU A 291 -5.85 -0.78 -8.68
C LEU A 291 -4.64 -1.29 -7.88
N MET A 292 -4.13 -2.49 -8.20
CA MET A 292 -2.83 -2.95 -7.70
C MET A 292 -1.71 -2.03 -8.19
N ALA A 293 -1.71 -1.65 -9.47
CA ALA A 293 -0.75 -0.73 -10.05
C ALA A 293 -0.81 0.67 -9.40
N ILE A 294 -2.01 1.23 -9.25
CA ILE A 294 -2.23 2.51 -8.54
C ILE A 294 -1.70 2.45 -7.11
N ALA A 295 -2.01 1.38 -6.36
CA ALA A 295 -1.59 1.26 -4.96
C ALA A 295 -0.06 1.24 -4.84
N GLY A 296 0.63 0.43 -5.65
CA GLY A 296 2.08 0.34 -5.58
C GLY A 296 2.82 1.54 -6.17
N ALA A 297 2.20 2.30 -7.10
CA ALA A 297 2.82 3.47 -7.73
C ALA A 297 3.14 4.63 -6.78
N LEU A 298 2.42 4.79 -5.65
CA LEU A 298 2.65 5.90 -4.71
C LEU A 298 3.08 5.49 -3.31
N THR A 299 2.58 4.36 -2.80
CA THR A 299 2.72 4.00 -1.37
C THR A 299 4.16 3.67 -0.98
N ILE A 300 4.91 2.99 -1.87
CA ILE A 300 6.31 2.59 -1.69
C ILE A 300 7.26 3.81 -1.73
N GLY A 301 6.86 4.88 -2.42
CA GLY A 301 7.69 6.08 -2.52
C GLY A 301 7.85 6.82 -1.19
N SER A 302 6.85 6.77 -0.31
CA SER A 302 6.91 7.40 1.02
C SER A 302 8.03 6.84 1.91
N PRO A 303 8.16 5.51 2.11
CA PRO A 303 9.26 4.95 2.89
C PRO A 303 10.63 5.17 2.23
N ILE A 304 10.75 5.18 0.90
CA ILE A 304 12.03 5.51 0.25
C ILE A 304 12.45 6.96 0.57
N GLN A 305 11.52 7.92 0.54
CA GLN A 305 11.79 9.30 0.94
C GLN A 305 12.11 9.41 2.45
N SER A 306 11.41 8.63 3.29
CA SER A 306 11.65 8.60 4.73
C SER A 306 12.99 7.94 5.09
N PHE A 307 13.49 7.01 4.28
CA PHE A 307 14.84 6.46 4.41
C PHE A 307 15.89 7.55 4.16
N LEU A 308 15.76 8.35 3.09
CA LEU A 308 16.66 9.48 2.85
C LEU A 308 16.67 10.44 4.07
N LEU A 309 15.48 10.76 4.59
CA LEU A 309 15.35 11.58 5.80
C LEU A 309 16.04 10.94 7.02
N ALA A 310 15.85 9.62 7.23
CA ALA A 310 16.50 8.90 8.32
C ALA A 310 18.04 8.95 8.19
N MET A 311 18.60 8.76 7.00
CA MET A 311 20.06 8.82 6.79
C MET A 311 20.66 10.21 7.05
N LEU A 312 19.88 11.28 6.91
CA LEU A 312 20.30 12.66 7.22
C LEU A 312 20.25 13.01 8.72
N HIS A 313 19.40 12.33 9.48
CA HIS A 313 19.23 12.54 10.92
C HIS A 313 19.99 11.51 11.76
N TYR A 314 20.27 10.33 11.21
CA TYR A 314 20.91 9.21 11.87
C TYR A 314 21.99 8.57 10.97
N PRO A 315 23.06 9.32 10.63
CA PRO A 315 24.08 8.88 9.68
C PRO A 315 24.86 7.64 10.14
N GLU A 316 24.87 7.33 11.44
CA GLU A 316 25.49 6.12 12.00
C GLU A 316 24.88 4.83 11.43
N TRP A 317 23.57 4.82 11.14
CA TRP A 317 22.92 3.66 10.52
C TRP A 317 23.35 3.49 9.07
N GLN A 318 23.62 4.59 8.37
CA GLN A 318 24.16 4.55 7.01
C GLN A 318 25.51 3.83 6.99
N THR A 319 26.42 4.19 7.90
CA THR A 319 27.74 3.55 8.00
C THR A 319 27.63 2.06 8.34
N ARG A 320 26.73 1.69 9.27
CA ARG A 320 26.51 0.28 9.64
C ARG A 320 25.93 -0.54 8.48
N LEU A 321 24.95 0.02 7.76
CA LEU A 321 24.38 -0.61 6.55
C LEU A 321 25.43 -0.80 5.47
N GLN A 322 26.21 0.24 5.19
CA GLN A 322 27.29 0.19 4.21
C GLN A 322 28.29 -0.92 4.53
N LYS A 323 28.66 -1.06 5.82
CA LYS A 323 29.54 -2.13 6.28
C LYS A 323 28.94 -3.52 6.04
N GLU A 324 27.69 -3.76 6.47
CA GLU A 324 27.02 -5.05 6.27
C GLU A 324 26.97 -5.42 4.78
N ILE A 325 26.57 -4.46 3.94
CA ILE A 325 26.46 -4.64 2.49
C ILE A 325 27.82 -4.92 1.85
N ASP A 326 28.86 -4.17 2.21
CA ASP A 326 30.19 -4.36 1.62
C ASP A 326 30.76 -5.74 2.00
N GLU A 327 30.55 -6.19 3.25
CA GLU A 327 31.00 -7.51 3.74
C GLU A 327 30.27 -8.67 3.08
N VAL A 328 28.93 -8.57 2.92
CA VAL A 328 28.10 -9.66 2.38
C VAL A 328 28.11 -9.71 0.85
N CYS A 329 28.02 -8.55 0.19
CA CYS A 329 27.86 -8.47 -1.27
C CYS A 329 29.20 -8.34 -2.02
N GLY A 330 30.33 -8.22 -1.33
CA GLY A 330 31.66 -8.23 -1.94
C GLY A 330 31.86 -7.15 -2.99
N GLY A 331 31.34 -5.94 -2.74
CA GLY A 331 31.42 -4.80 -3.64
C GLY A 331 30.31 -4.69 -4.70
N LYS A 332 29.47 -5.73 -4.86
CA LYS A 332 28.29 -5.69 -5.74
C LYS A 332 27.09 -5.02 -5.06
N CYS A 333 26.15 -4.51 -5.87
CA CYS A 333 24.88 -4.00 -5.37
C CYS A 333 24.02 -5.16 -4.81
N PRO A 334 23.35 -5.01 -3.65
CA PRO A 334 22.52 -6.07 -3.07
C PRO A 334 21.45 -6.60 -4.02
N MET A 335 21.28 -7.92 -4.05
CA MET A 335 20.24 -8.60 -4.81
C MET A 335 19.19 -9.19 -3.87
N TRP A 336 17.99 -9.48 -4.38
CA TRP A 336 16.91 -10.07 -3.57
C TRP A 336 17.31 -11.42 -2.94
N THR A 337 18.21 -12.15 -3.60
CA THR A 337 18.78 -13.41 -3.12
C THR A 337 19.74 -13.24 -1.92
N ASP A 338 20.26 -12.05 -1.68
CA ASP A 338 21.11 -11.76 -0.51
C ASP A 338 20.31 -11.51 0.77
N ARG A 339 18.98 -11.36 0.64
CA ARG A 339 18.13 -10.84 1.72
C ARG A 339 18.32 -11.54 3.05
N GLU A 340 18.44 -12.87 3.09
CA GLU A 340 18.56 -13.64 4.33
C GLU A 340 19.84 -13.31 5.11
N LYS A 341 20.90 -12.90 4.40
CA LYS A 341 22.22 -12.55 4.96
C LYS A 341 22.36 -11.08 5.38
N LEU A 342 21.34 -10.26 5.11
CA LEU A 342 21.33 -8.82 5.36
C LEU A 342 20.27 -8.42 6.41
N PRO A 343 20.35 -8.94 7.65
CA PRO A 343 19.36 -8.65 8.69
C PRO A 343 19.28 -7.17 9.07
N LEU A 344 20.40 -6.42 9.06
CA LEU A 344 20.37 -4.99 9.35
C LEU A 344 19.65 -4.21 8.26
N LEU A 345 19.85 -4.55 6.98
CA LEU A 345 19.05 -3.95 5.90
C LEU A 345 17.56 -4.21 6.07
N ARG A 346 17.14 -5.44 6.40
CA ARG A 346 15.72 -5.74 6.68
C ARG A 346 15.20 -5.00 7.91
N ALA A 347 16.03 -4.85 8.95
CA ALA A 347 15.69 -4.07 10.14
C ALA A 347 15.48 -2.59 9.82
N VAL A 348 16.33 -2.02 8.95
CA VAL A 348 16.19 -0.64 8.46
C VAL A 348 14.91 -0.47 7.66
N VAL A 349 14.62 -1.38 6.72
CA VAL A 349 13.36 -1.34 5.95
C VAL A 349 12.16 -1.30 6.89
N LYS A 350 12.11 -2.21 7.87
CA LYS A 350 11.01 -2.28 8.83
C LYS A 350 10.93 -1.06 9.73
N GLU A 351 12.08 -0.56 10.21
CA GLU A 351 12.15 0.62 11.08
C GLU A 351 11.74 1.91 10.36
N VAL A 352 12.06 2.06 9.07
CA VAL A 352 11.63 3.23 8.29
C VAL A 352 10.11 3.31 8.23
N ILE A 353 9.44 2.20 7.95
CA ILE A 353 7.97 2.13 7.89
C ILE A 353 7.37 2.35 9.29
N ARG A 354 7.98 1.78 10.35
CA ARG A 354 7.54 2.01 11.74
C ARG A 354 7.65 3.49 12.13
N TRP A 355 8.81 4.09 11.88
CA TRP A 355 9.12 5.46 12.26
C TRP A 355 8.21 6.45 11.52
N ARG A 356 7.96 6.19 10.23
CA ARG A 356 7.17 7.03 9.32
C ARG A 356 6.16 6.19 8.53
N PRO A 357 5.00 5.87 9.13
CA PRO A 357 3.91 5.17 8.45
C PRO A 357 3.48 5.90 7.18
N PRO A 358 3.43 5.23 6.01
CA PRO A 358 2.90 5.84 4.79
C PRO A 358 1.41 6.17 4.90
N VAL A 359 0.65 5.44 5.72
CA VAL A 359 -0.80 5.63 5.94
C VAL A 359 -1.06 5.84 7.44
N PRO A 360 -0.75 7.01 8.01
CA PRO A 360 -0.69 7.23 9.46
C PRO A 360 -2.04 7.07 10.18
N THR A 361 -3.16 7.20 9.48
CA THR A 361 -4.53 6.99 10.02
C THR A 361 -5.10 5.60 9.70
N GLY A 362 -4.34 4.75 9.01
CA GLY A 362 -4.86 3.53 8.40
C GLY A 362 -5.89 3.81 7.30
N ILE A 363 -6.42 2.73 6.70
CA ILE A 363 -7.55 2.82 5.75
C ILE A 363 -8.85 2.60 6.54
N PRO A 364 -9.84 3.51 6.47
CA PRO A 364 -11.04 3.42 7.30
C PRO A 364 -11.85 2.13 7.09
N HIS A 365 -12.45 1.63 8.17
CA HIS A 365 -13.38 0.49 8.18
C HIS A 365 -14.78 0.95 8.59
N ALA A 366 -15.83 0.30 8.10
CA ALA A 366 -17.20 0.52 8.54
C ALA A 366 -17.65 -0.62 9.46
N VAL A 367 -18.32 -0.26 10.56
CA VAL A 367 -18.93 -1.20 11.49
C VAL A 367 -20.28 -1.66 10.94
N GLU A 368 -20.46 -2.97 10.72
CA GLU A 368 -21.70 -3.49 10.13
C GLU A 368 -22.83 -3.70 11.13
N LYS A 369 -22.50 -4.00 12.39
CA LYS A 369 -23.49 -4.20 13.48
C LYS A 369 -23.01 -3.58 14.77
N ASP A 370 -23.98 -3.15 15.59
CA ASP A 370 -23.72 -2.65 16.93
C ASP A 370 -22.91 -3.69 17.74
N ASP A 371 -21.93 -3.24 18.51
CA ASP A 371 -21.03 -4.11 19.29
C ASP A 371 -20.68 -3.47 20.64
N VAL A 372 -20.24 -4.30 21.59
CA VAL A 372 -19.69 -3.86 22.88
C VAL A 372 -18.28 -4.43 23.04
N TYR A 373 -17.31 -3.54 23.25
CA TYR A 373 -15.91 -3.89 23.45
C TYR A 373 -15.41 -3.28 24.76
N ASN A 374 -14.95 -4.12 25.69
CA ASN A 374 -14.46 -3.71 27.02
C ASN A 374 -15.43 -2.75 27.75
N GLY A 375 -16.74 -3.01 27.64
CA GLY A 375 -17.79 -2.19 28.24
C GLY A 375 -18.16 -0.92 27.46
N TYR A 376 -17.50 -0.62 26.34
CA TYR A 376 -17.83 0.50 25.47
C TYR A 376 -18.72 0.07 24.30
N PHE A 377 -19.77 0.83 24.04
CA PHE A 377 -20.65 0.65 22.91
C PHE A 377 -20.07 1.26 21.63
N ILE A 378 -20.03 0.46 20.56
CA ILE A 378 -19.60 0.87 19.22
C ILE A 378 -20.82 0.71 18.28
N PRO A 379 -21.36 1.81 17.73
CA PRO A 379 -22.56 1.73 16.90
C PRO A 379 -22.25 1.23 15.48
N ALA A 380 -23.17 0.46 14.91
CA ALA A 380 -23.25 0.18 13.47
C ALA A 380 -23.23 1.50 12.68
N GLY A 381 -22.52 1.50 11.56
CA GLY A 381 -22.27 2.66 10.73
C GLY A 381 -21.11 3.54 11.18
N ALA A 382 -20.52 3.30 12.37
CA ALA A 382 -19.31 4.00 12.78
C ALA A 382 -18.17 3.71 11.80
N THR A 383 -17.31 4.71 11.59
CA THR A 383 -16.07 4.58 10.84
C THR A 383 -14.92 4.33 11.81
N ILE A 384 -14.26 3.18 11.72
CA ILE A 384 -13.11 2.81 12.55
C ILE A 384 -11.81 3.15 11.82
N HIS A 385 -10.88 3.76 12.55
CA HIS A 385 -9.53 4.09 12.11
C HIS A 385 -8.52 3.39 13.02
N ALA A 386 -7.68 2.53 12.45
CA ALA A 386 -6.46 2.09 13.13
C ALA A 386 -5.43 3.21 12.97
N LEU A 387 -5.25 4.02 14.02
CA LEU A 387 -4.33 5.14 14.06
C LEU A 387 -2.90 4.61 14.13
N GLU A 388 -2.36 4.26 12.97
CA GLU A 388 -1.06 3.62 12.82
C GLU A 388 0.08 4.48 13.40
N TRP A 389 -0.01 5.81 13.28
CA TRP A 389 0.93 6.72 13.92
C TRP A 389 0.98 6.51 15.44
N GLY A 390 -0.16 6.25 16.06
CA GLY A 390 -0.27 5.99 17.50
C GLY A 390 0.19 4.59 17.88
N ILE A 391 -0.17 3.58 17.07
CA ILE A 391 0.23 2.18 17.28
C ILE A 391 1.76 2.04 17.27
N THR A 392 2.43 2.68 16.31
CA THR A 392 3.90 2.67 16.20
C THR A 392 4.64 3.50 17.26
N ARG A 393 3.89 4.16 18.14
CA ARG A 393 4.39 4.96 19.26
C ARG A 393 3.88 4.47 20.61
N ASP A 394 3.48 3.21 20.67
CA ASP A 394 3.27 2.51 21.93
C ASP A 394 4.64 2.19 22.55
N GLU A 395 4.99 2.91 23.61
CA GLU A 395 6.29 2.77 24.29
C GLU A 395 6.51 1.39 24.92
N SER A 396 5.45 0.60 25.14
CA SER A 396 5.57 -0.76 25.65
C SER A 396 6.10 -1.74 24.61
N ILE A 397 5.86 -1.47 23.32
CA ILE A 397 6.33 -2.26 22.18
C ILE A 397 7.59 -1.60 21.58
N TYR A 398 7.54 -0.27 21.46
CA TYR A 398 8.57 0.55 20.85
C TYR A 398 9.11 1.59 21.86
N PRO A 399 9.98 1.22 22.83
CA PRO A 399 10.60 2.22 23.71
C PRO A 399 11.26 3.39 22.93
N ASP A 400 11.30 4.61 23.46
CA ASP A 400 11.85 5.76 22.70
C ASP A 400 11.36 5.83 21.22
N PRO A 401 10.03 5.85 20.98
CA PRO A 401 9.46 5.56 19.66
C PRO A 401 9.73 6.64 18.60
N GLU A 402 10.14 7.85 19.00
CA GLU A 402 10.46 8.94 18.08
C GLU A 402 11.86 8.81 17.47
N SER A 403 12.76 8.06 18.12
CA SER A 403 14.09 7.76 17.59
C SER A 403 14.01 6.71 16.48
N PHE A 404 14.86 6.86 15.46
CA PHE A 404 15.05 5.85 14.42
C PHE A 404 16.11 4.85 14.91
N ASN A 405 15.69 3.62 15.23
CA ASN A 405 16.59 2.62 15.79
C ASN A 405 16.30 1.19 15.24
N PRO A 406 16.98 0.79 14.14
CA PRO A 406 16.94 -0.58 13.63
C PRO A 406 17.35 -1.68 14.61
N ASP A 407 18.16 -1.40 15.65
CA ASP A 407 18.55 -2.44 16.62
C ASP A 407 17.34 -2.99 17.40
N ARG A 408 16.22 -2.25 17.43
CA ARG A 408 14.94 -2.72 17.96
C ARG A 408 14.53 -4.09 17.40
N TRP A 409 14.93 -4.39 16.18
CA TRP A 409 14.56 -5.61 15.49
C TRP A 409 15.62 -6.71 15.61
N LEU A 410 16.81 -6.40 16.12
CA LEU A 410 18.00 -7.25 16.08
C LEU A 410 18.54 -7.62 17.46
N GLN A 411 18.16 -6.89 18.50
CA GLN A 411 18.69 -7.05 19.85
C GLN A 411 17.65 -7.69 20.79
N PRO A 412 18.00 -8.78 21.51
CA PRO A 412 17.10 -9.50 22.43
C PRO A 412 16.47 -8.66 23.53
N GLU A 413 17.05 -7.50 23.85
CA GLU A 413 16.54 -6.60 24.88
C GLU A 413 15.23 -5.90 24.48
N TYR A 414 14.90 -5.86 23.19
CA TYR A 414 13.68 -5.21 22.70
C TYR A 414 12.51 -6.21 22.53
N PRO A 415 11.26 -5.81 22.85
CA PRO A 415 10.08 -6.65 22.64
C PRO A 415 9.85 -7.09 21.18
N THR A 416 10.43 -6.35 20.24
CA THR A 416 10.28 -6.53 18.80
C THR A 416 11.23 -7.57 18.19
N TYR A 417 12.23 -8.04 18.93
CA TYR A 417 13.21 -9.01 18.46
C TYR A 417 12.62 -10.42 18.28
N LYS A 418 13.03 -11.10 17.20
CA LYS A 418 12.60 -12.46 16.83
C LYS A 418 13.73 -13.20 16.11
N GLU A 419 13.83 -14.51 16.34
CA GLU A 419 14.73 -15.45 15.66
C GLU A 419 13.95 -16.40 14.74
N PRO A 420 14.57 -16.99 13.69
CA PRO A 420 15.96 -16.80 13.29
C PRO A 420 16.19 -15.47 12.55
N LEU A 421 17.36 -14.83 12.75
CA LEU A 421 17.78 -13.63 12.00
C LEU A 421 18.09 -13.88 10.52
N THR A 422 17.97 -15.12 10.04
CA THR A 422 17.91 -15.41 8.59
C THR A 422 16.54 -15.10 8.00
N ARG A 423 15.50 -15.02 8.84
CA ARG A 423 14.10 -14.75 8.46
C ARG A 423 13.59 -13.42 9.00
N PHE A 424 13.88 -13.11 10.26
CA PHE A 424 13.41 -11.90 10.92
C PHE A 424 14.51 -10.83 10.99
N PRO A 425 14.17 -9.54 11.05
CA PRO A 425 12.83 -8.98 10.83
C PRO A 425 12.37 -9.15 9.38
N ASN A 426 11.05 -9.20 9.22
CA ASN A 426 10.34 -9.13 7.94
C ASN A 426 9.03 -8.33 8.11
N LEU A 427 8.33 -8.08 7.01
CA LEU A 427 7.10 -7.27 6.99
C LEU A 427 5.83 -8.09 7.27
N ASP A 428 5.94 -9.41 7.44
CA ASP A 428 4.81 -10.29 7.70
C ASP A 428 4.11 -9.95 9.01
N GLY A 429 2.80 -9.76 8.94
CA GLY A 429 1.97 -9.46 10.11
C GLY A 429 2.27 -8.12 10.78
N PHE A 430 3.01 -7.23 10.12
CA PHE A 430 3.30 -5.91 10.66
C PHE A 430 2.06 -4.99 10.56
N SER A 431 1.68 -4.32 11.64
CA SER A 431 0.42 -3.53 11.76
C SER A 431 0.21 -2.52 10.63
N GLN A 432 1.29 -1.96 10.10
CA GLN A 432 1.33 -1.04 8.95
C GLN A 432 0.63 -1.58 7.70
N PHE A 433 0.55 -2.90 7.57
CA PHE A 433 -0.11 -3.57 6.45
C PHE A 433 -1.56 -3.96 6.76
N GLY A 434 -2.11 -3.49 7.87
CA GLY A 434 -3.50 -3.69 8.26
C GLY A 434 -3.77 -5.05 8.91
N PHE A 435 -5.05 -5.28 9.20
CA PHE A 435 -5.48 -6.37 10.09
C PHE A 435 -6.54 -7.27 9.43
N GLY A 436 -6.53 -8.54 9.83
CA GLY A 436 -7.55 -9.53 9.49
C GLY A 436 -7.79 -9.65 7.98
N ARG A 437 -9.08 -9.67 7.58
CA ARG A 437 -9.46 -9.85 6.17
C ARG A 437 -9.07 -8.68 5.25
N ARG A 438 -8.56 -7.57 5.80
CA ARG A 438 -8.20 -6.37 5.05
C ARG A 438 -6.69 -6.14 4.98
N THR A 439 -5.87 -7.06 5.45
CA THR A 439 -4.41 -7.01 5.31
C THR A 439 -3.98 -6.81 3.86
N CYS A 440 -2.92 -6.02 3.68
CA CYS A 440 -2.32 -5.69 2.40
C CYS A 440 -1.89 -6.96 1.67
N GLN A 441 -2.19 -7.05 0.37
CA GLN A 441 -1.79 -8.18 -0.48
C GLN A 441 -0.45 -7.92 -1.18
N GLY A 442 0.01 -6.66 -1.19
CA GLY A 442 1.26 -6.26 -1.84
C GLY A 442 2.50 -6.31 -0.94
N VAL A 443 2.42 -6.92 0.26
CA VAL A 443 3.58 -7.02 1.19
C VAL A 443 4.83 -7.57 0.51
N PRO A 444 4.77 -8.64 -0.32
CA PRO A 444 5.96 -9.18 -0.97
C PRO A 444 6.65 -8.17 -1.91
N ILE A 445 5.86 -7.40 -2.68
CA ILE A 445 6.39 -6.34 -3.56
C ILE A 445 7.04 -5.23 -2.74
N VAL A 446 6.36 -4.77 -1.68
CA VAL A 446 6.89 -3.70 -0.82
C VAL A 446 8.20 -4.13 -0.15
N ASP A 447 8.28 -5.35 0.36
CA ASP A 447 9.49 -5.88 1.00
C ASP A 447 10.66 -5.88 0.02
N GLN A 448 10.43 -6.40 -1.19
CA GLN A 448 11.43 -6.44 -2.24
C GLN A 448 11.87 -5.06 -2.72
N ASP A 449 10.92 -4.19 -3.07
CA ASP A 449 11.21 -2.85 -3.60
C ASP A 449 12.02 -2.02 -2.60
N LEU A 450 11.63 -2.04 -1.32
CA LEU A 450 12.33 -1.28 -0.28
C LEU A 450 13.70 -1.89 0.03
N PHE A 451 13.80 -3.22 0.11
CA PHE A 451 15.08 -3.90 0.32
C PHE A 451 16.08 -3.53 -0.78
N LEU A 452 15.70 -3.69 -2.05
CA LEU A 452 16.57 -3.42 -3.20
C LEU A 452 16.94 -1.94 -3.29
N THR A 453 15.97 -1.04 -3.07
CA THR A 453 16.19 0.40 -3.27
C THR A 453 16.97 1.01 -2.12
N MET A 454 16.64 0.70 -0.86
CA MET A 454 17.39 1.19 0.30
C MET A 454 18.79 0.58 0.36
N GLY A 455 18.93 -0.72 0.09
CA GLY A 455 20.21 -1.40 0.00
C GLY A 455 21.07 -0.85 -1.14
N GLY A 456 20.47 -0.62 -2.31
CA GLY A 456 21.13 0.01 -3.45
C GLY A 456 21.63 1.43 -3.15
N MET A 457 20.82 2.25 -2.46
CA MET A 457 21.25 3.60 -2.07
C MET A 457 22.41 3.57 -1.07
N ALA A 458 22.36 2.69 -0.06
CA ALA A 458 23.46 2.52 0.89
C ALA A 458 24.73 1.97 0.19
N TRP A 459 24.57 1.07 -0.78
CA TRP A 459 25.68 0.60 -1.59
C TRP A 459 26.31 1.73 -2.43
N ALA A 460 25.50 2.60 -3.04
CA ALA A 460 25.94 3.59 -4.02
C ALA A 460 26.44 4.91 -3.41
N PHE A 461 25.81 5.42 -2.35
CA PHE A 461 25.94 6.82 -1.94
C PHE A 461 26.35 7.00 -0.48
N ASN A 462 27.03 8.12 -0.25
CA ASN A 462 27.07 8.82 1.02
C ASN A 462 26.01 9.93 0.97
N ILE A 463 24.87 9.68 1.61
CA ILE A 463 23.75 10.63 1.76
C ILE A 463 24.08 11.55 2.93
N GLN A 464 24.17 12.85 2.67
CA GLN A 464 24.57 13.84 3.67
C GLN A 464 23.77 15.13 3.55
N ARG A 465 23.72 15.89 4.65
CA ARG A 465 23.10 17.21 4.68
C ARG A 465 23.80 18.12 3.68
N LYS A 466 23.01 18.80 2.85
CA LYS A 466 23.54 19.79 1.92
C LYS A 466 24.13 20.96 2.70
N ARG A 467 25.24 21.51 2.22
CA ARG A 467 25.86 22.71 2.79
C ARG A 467 25.72 23.90 1.84
N ASN A 468 25.48 25.07 2.42
CA ASN A 468 25.51 26.35 1.73
C ASN A 468 26.96 26.74 1.38
N ALA A 469 27.13 27.76 0.52
CA ALA A 469 28.44 28.28 0.14
C ALA A 469 29.27 28.82 1.33
N ASP A 470 28.61 29.20 2.42
CA ASP A 470 29.23 29.66 3.68
C ASP A 470 29.58 28.49 4.65
N GLY A 471 29.32 27.24 4.26
CA GLY A 471 29.59 26.03 5.05
C GLY A 471 28.48 25.63 6.04
N THR A 472 27.43 26.46 6.20
CA THR A 472 26.27 26.14 7.05
C THR A 472 25.44 25.02 6.44
N GLU A 473 24.77 24.21 7.28
CA GLU A 473 23.90 23.14 6.79
C GLU A 473 22.53 23.68 6.39
N VAL A 474 22.01 23.19 5.27
CA VAL A 474 20.62 23.41 4.88
C VAL A 474 19.74 22.65 5.87
N PRO A 475 18.80 23.32 6.57
CA PRO A 475 17.96 22.67 7.56
C PRO A 475 17.01 21.69 6.89
N VAL A 476 16.88 20.49 7.47
CA VAL A 476 15.93 19.46 7.06
C VAL A 476 15.04 19.14 8.25
N HIS A 477 13.73 19.31 8.08
CA HIS A 477 12.77 19.05 9.14
C HIS A 477 12.42 17.56 9.22
N TRP A 478 12.51 16.98 10.41
CA TRP A 478 12.33 15.53 10.65
C TRP A 478 10.86 15.07 10.56
N ASN A 479 9.90 16.00 10.56
CA ASN A 479 8.46 15.71 10.64
C ASN A 479 7.58 16.66 9.81
N ASP A 480 8.09 17.21 8.70
CA ASP A 480 7.28 18.01 7.76
C ASP A 480 6.76 17.12 6.63
N TYR A 481 5.43 17.06 6.44
CA TYR A 481 4.75 16.04 5.61
C TYR A 481 3.58 16.59 4.80
N THR A 482 3.32 15.97 3.65
CA THR A 482 2.19 16.30 2.78
C THR A 482 0.83 15.91 3.40
N PRO A 483 -0.27 16.63 3.09
CA PRO A 483 -1.56 16.48 3.78
C PRO A 483 -2.48 15.36 3.28
N LEU A 484 -2.12 14.65 2.21
CA LEU A 484 -2.98 13.62 1.60
C LEU A 484 -2.98 12.31 2.41
N LEU A 485 -3.85 11.36 2.01
CA LEU A 485 -3.98 10.04 2.66
C LEU A 485 -2.64 9.30 2.78
N ILE A 486 -1.76 9.44 1.78
CA ILE A 486 -0.40 8.92 1.83
C ILE A 486 0.53 10.04 2.31
N ALA A 487 1.06 9.90 3.52
CA ALA A 487 1.99 10.85 4.10
C ALA A 487 3.37 10.66 3.45
N LYS A 488 3.90 11.71 2.83
CA LYS A 488 5.27 11.78 2.31
C LYS A 488 5.98 12.98 2.96
N PRO A 489 7.30 12.92 3.21
CA PRO A 489 8.05 14.10 3.62
C PRO A 489 7.82 15.27 2.64
N ALA A 490 7.79 16.49 3.15
CA ALA A 490 7.90 17.69 2.34
C ALA A 490 9.24 17.68 1.55
N PRO A 491 9.35 18.40 0.41
CA PRO A 491 10.61 18.48 -0.31
C PRO A 491 11.75 18.95 0.61
N PHE A 492 12.90 18.28 0.54
CA PHE A 492 14.11 18.68 1.27
C PHE A 492 15.36 18.51 0.39
N GLU A 493 16.42 19.21 0.75
CA GLU A 493 17.69 19.18 0.01
C GLU A 493 18.73 18.33 0.73
N PHE A 494 19.53 17.60 -0.05
CA PHE A 494 20.63 16.77 0.42
C PHE A 494 21.65 16.56 -0.70
N ASP A 495 22.84 16.09 -0.33
CA ASP A 495 23.82 15.61 -1.30
C ASP A 495 23.86 14.08 -1.28
N ALA A 496 23.89 13.47 -2.47
CA ALA A 496 24.14 12.04 -2.66
C ALA A 496 25.50 11.86 -3.35
N VAL A 497 26.56 11.72 -2.56
CA VAL A 497 27.92 11.58 -3.09
C VAL A 497 28.19 10.12 -3.42
N VAL A 498 28.54 9.81 -4.67
CA VAL A 498 28.90 8.42 -5.03
C VAL A 498 30.11 7.96 -4.22
N ARG A 499 30.01 6.78 -3.60
CA ARG A 499 31.01 6.30 -2.63
C ARG A 499 32.39 6.08 -3.24
N THR A 500 32.47 5.54 -4.47
CA THR A 500 33.75 5.33 -5.18
C THR A 500 33.59 5.49 -6.70
N PRO A 501 34.68 5.79 -7.46
CA PRO A 501 34.64 5.83 -8.92
C PRO A 501 34.22 4.50 -9.56
N GLU A 502 34.61 3.37 -8.98
CA GLU A 502 34.23 2.04 -9.48
C GLU A 502 32.72 1.83 -9.38
N LYS A 503 32.09 2.28 -8.29
CA LYS A 503 30.63 2.24 -8.14
C LYS A 503 29.92 3.16 -9.12
N ALA A 504 30.50 4.31 -9.47
CA ALA A 504 29.96 5.18 -10.51
C ALA A 504 29.92 4.48 -11.88
N GLU A 505 31.00 3.76 -12.23
CA GLU A 505 31.06 3.01 -13.49
C GLU A 505 30.12 1.79 -13.47
N LEU A 506 30.03 1.09 -12.35
CA LEU A 506 29.08 -0.02 -12.19
C LEU A 506 27.64 0.48 -12.38
N MET A 507 27.23 1.58 -11.73
CA MET A 507 25.89 2.15 -11.92
C MET A 507 25.62 2.55 -13.38
N ARG A 508 26.63 3.11 -14.07
CA ARG A 508 26.52 3.41 -15.51
C ARG A 508 26.26 2.15 -16.32
N SER A 509 27.06 1.10 -16.11
CA SER A 509 26.92 -0.16 -16.83
C SER A 509 25.57 -0.85 -16.58
N MET A 510 25.09 -0.82 -15.32
CA MET A 510 23.79 -1.35 -14.94
C MET A 510 22.65 -0.59 -15.61
N PHE A 511 22.77 0.74 -15.71
CA PHE A 511 21.80 1.58 -16.41
C PHE A 511 21.78 1.35 -17.93
N GLU A 512 22.93 1.29 -18.59
CA GLU A 512 22.99 1.05 -20.04
C GLU A 512 22.37 -0.30 -20.41
N ALA A 513 22.64 -1.36 -19.63
CA ALA A 513 21.98 -2.66 -19.81
C ALA A 513 20.45 -2.56 -19.69
N ALA A 514 19.94 -1.85 -18.68
CA ALA A 514 18.51 -1.63 -18.50
C ALA A 514 17.86 -0.78 -19.62
N LYS A 515 18.65 0.13 -20.21
CA LYS A 515 18.24 1.08 -21.25
C LYS A 515 18.19 0.45 -22.64
N GLU A 516 19.14 -0.41 -23.02
CA GLU A 516 19.12 -1.12 -24.30
C GLU A 516 17.85 -1.96 -24.47
N GLU A 517 17.41 -2.62 -23.40
CA GLU A 517 16.13 -3.33 -23.36
C GLU A 517 14.92 -2.39 -23.47
N GLU A 518 15.02 -1.17 -22.93
CA GLU A 518 13.94 -0.16 -23.00
C GLU A 518 13.82 0.47 -24.39
N GLU A 519 14.95 0.78 -25.06
CA GLU A 519 14.95 1.25 -26.44
C GLU A 519 14.41 0.17 -27.38
N HIS A 520 14.67 -1.10 -27.09
CA HIS A 520 14.05 -2.24 -27.79
C HIS A 520 12.53 -2.29 -27.55
N GLU A 521 12.07 -2.16 -26.31
CA GLU A 521 10.64 -2.07 -25.96
C GLU A 521 9.96 -0.89 -26.68
N GLU A 522 10.55 0.31 -26.64
CA GLU A 522 10.02 1.51 -27.30
C GLU A 522 9.98 1.39 -28.84
N MET A 523 10.99 0.75 -29.43
CA MET A 523 11.02 0.45 -30.87
C MET A 523 9.86 -0.47 -31.26
N MET A 524 9.63 -1.54 -30.50
CA MET A 524 8.50 -2.46 -30.72
C MET A 524 7.15 -1.75 -30.52
N MET A 525 7.06 -0.82 -29.56
CA MET A 525 5.86 -0.05 -29.25
C MET A 525 5.48 0.95 -30.35
N LYS A 526 6.46 1.65 -30.93
CA LYS A 526 6.24 2.54 -32.10
C LYS A 526 5.71 1.79 -33.32
N MET A 527 5.87 0.46 -33.36
CA MET A 527 5.37 -0.39 -34.43
C MET A 527 3.94 -0.93 -34.17
N GLY A 528 3.31 -0.64 -33.01
CA GLY A 528 2.05 -1.33 -32.64
C GLY A 528 1.10 -0.69 -31.63
N MET A 529 1.38 0.45 -31.00
CA MET A 529 0.40 1.12 -30.12
C MET A 529 0.12 2.58 -30.50
N PRO A 530 -1.15 3.03 -30.45
CA PRO A 530 -1.49 4.45 -30.52
C PRO A 530 -1.18 5.15 -29.19
N ASP A 531 -0.49 6.28 -29.26
CA ASP A 531 -0.22 7.17 -28.14
C ASP A 531 -1.56 7.69 -27.57
N VAL A 532 -1.85 7.38 -26.31
CA VAL A 532 -3.11 7.76 -25.65
C VAL A 532 -3.07 9.21 -25.16
N ASP A 533 -1.96 9.94 -25.39
CA ASP A 533 -1.85 11.35 -25.03
C ASP A 533 -2.47 12.26 -26.13
N PRO A 534 -3.61 12.92 -25.88
CA PRO A 534 -4.19 13.86 -26.83
C PRO A 534 -3.32 15.10 -27.06
N VAL A 535 -2.24 15.30 -26.30
CA VAL A 535 -1.33 16.45 -26.46
C VAL A 535 -0.43 16.30 -27.68
N ASP A 536 -0.06 15.08 -28.11
CA ASP A 536 0.86 14.86 -29.23
C ASP A 536 0.20 14.40 -30.54
N ALA A 537 -1.07 13.98 -30.49
CA ALA A 537 -1.83 13.51 -31.67
C ALA A 537 -1.98 14.56 -32.80
N LYS A 538 -1.72 15.86 -32.54
CA LYS A 538 -1.79 16.92 -33.57
C LYS A 538 -0.59 16.98 -34.52
N LYS A 539 0.46 16.17 -34.33
CA LYS A 539 1.68 16.24 -35.18
C LYS A 539 1.92 15.07 -36.13
N GLN A 540 1.16 13.97 -36.06
CA GLN A 540 1.53 12.73 -36.77
C GLN A 540 0.61 12.26 -37.91
N SER A 541 -0.45 12.97 -38.29
CA SER A 541 -1.31 12.53 -39.40
C SER A 541 -0.92 13.12 -40.76
N ALA A 542 0.15 12.61 -41.40
CA ALA A 542 0.39 12.81 -42.84
C ALA A 542 1.30 11.74 -43.46
N ALA A 543 0.81 10.52 -43.70
CA ALA A 543 1.23 9.65 -44.82
C ALA A 543 0.30 8.43 -44.98
N PRO A 544 0.12 7.88 -46.20
CA PRO A 544 -0.94 6.91 -46.52
C PRO A 544 -0.49 5.43 -46.46
N MET A 545 -1.40 4.57 -45.98
CA MET A 545 -1.28 3.10 -45.87
C MET A 545 -1.27 2.36 -47.22
N SER A 546 -0.41 1.34 -47.33
CA SER A 546 -0.40 0.34 -48.40
C SER A 546 -0.91 -1.01 -47.87
N THR A 547 -1.79 -1.65 -48.63
CA THR A 547 -2.52 -2.89 -48.31
C THR A 547 -1.83 -4.13 -48.88
N LYS A 548 -1.64 -5.19 -48.08
CA LYS A 548 -1.66 -6.61 -48.50
C LYS A 548 -1.56 -7.57 -47.28
N PRO A 549 -2.32 -8.69 -47.25
CA PRO A 549 -2.30 -9.66 -46.14
C PRO A 549 -1.34 -10.85 -46.41
N PRO A 550 -0.82 -11.56 -45.37
CA PRO A 550 -0.10 -12.81 -45.56
C PRO A 550 -0.98 -14.06 -45.31
N PRO A 551 -0.57 -15.24 -45.83
CA PRO A 551 -1.34 -16.48 -45.78
C PRO A 551 -0.93 -17.44 -44.65
N SER A 552 -1.72 -18.51 -44.56
CA SER A 552 -1.89 -19.49 -43.49
C SER A 552 -0.89 -20.65 -43.39
N SER A 553 -0.88 -21.24 -42.19
CA SER A 553 -0.73 -22.66 -41.80
C SER A 553 0.67 -23.20 -41.46
N LEU A 554 0.78 -23.86 -40.30
CA LEU A 554 1.16 -25.28 -40.19
C LEU A 554 1.05 -25.81 -38.75
N THR A 555 0.55 -27.04 -38.67
CA THR A 555 0.28 -27.91 -37.51
C THR A 555 1.47 -28.77 -37.09
N MET A 556 1.66 -29.01 -35.78
CA MET A 556 2.39 -30.13 -35.16
C MET A 556 2.09 -30.15 -33.64
N ASN A 557 2.15 -31.22 -32.85
CA ASN A 557 1.93 -32.67 -33.01
C ASN A 557 1.74 -33.22 -31.56
N LEU A 558 0.72 -34.04 -31.29
CA LEU A 558 0.15 -34.33 -29.95
C LEU A 558 0.87 -35.42 -29.12
N ARG A 559 2.14 -35.71 -29.37
CA ARG A 559 2.81 -36.90 -28.79
C ARG A 559 3.78 -36.64 -27.63
N GLN A 560 4.13 -35.38 -27.34
CA GLN A 560 5.08 -35.04 -26.27
C GLN A 560 4.45 -34.86 -24.88
N ARG A 561 3.11 -34.70 -24.77
CA ARG A 561 2.43 -34.41 -23.49
C ARG A 561 2.22 -35.61 -22.56
N LYS A 562 2.61 -36.83 -22.95
CA LYS A 562 2.29 -38.03 -22.18
C LYS A 562 3.44 -38.52 -21.28
N GLU A 563 4.67 -38.10 -21.56
CA GLU A 563 5.86 -38.54 -20.81
C GLU A 563 6.19 -37.59 -19.63
N GLU A 564 5.77 -36.33 -19.68
CA GLU A 564 5.98 -35.34 -18.60
C GLU A 564 5.02 -35.53 -17.41
N GLY A 565 3.84 -36.15 -17.63
CA GLY A 565 2.81 -36.33 -16.60
C GLY A 565 3.11 -37.41 -15.55
N GLU A 566 4.07 -38.30 -15.81
CA GLU A 566 4.41 -39.38 -14.87
C GLU A 566 5.53 -38.99 -13.88
N HIS A 567 6.38 -38.02 -14.24
CA HIS A 567 7.45 -37.51 -13.38
C HIS A 567 6.95 -36.57 -12.26
N GLU A 568 5.87 -35.82 -12.48
CA GLU A 568 5.33 -34.86 -11.50
C GLU A 568 4.60 -35.54 -10.33
N LYS A 569 4.14 -36.78 -10.52
CA LYS A 569 3.39 -37.52 -9.50
C LYS A 569 4.29 -38.05 -8.37
N GLN A 570 5.56 -38.28 -8.66
CA GLN A 570 6.52 -38.85 -7.71
C GLN A 570 7.07 -37.82 -6.71
N TYR A 571 7.00 -36.52 -7.03
CA TYR A 571 7.47 -35.44 -6.15
C TYR A 571 6.47 -35.06 -5.04
N ARG A 572 5.16 -35.25 -5.27
CA ARG A 572 4.10 -34.85 -4.30
C ARG A 572 3.88 -35.81 -3.14
N GLU A 573 4.52 -36.98 -3.15
CA GLU A 573 4.36 -37.97 -2.08
C GLU A 573 5.39 -37.80 -0.94
N HIS A 574 6.41 -36.96 -1.11
CA HIS A 574 7.49 -36.78 -0.13
C HIS A 574 7.27 -35.66 0.90
N GLU A 575 6.28 -34.76 0.71
CA GLU A 575 6.04 -33.61 1.62
C GLU A 575 5.06 -33.91 2.77
N ARG A 576 4.52 -35.12 2.89
CA ARG A 576 3.48 -35.44 3.90
C ARG A 576 3.99 -35.90 5.28
N ASP A 577 5.30 -36.10 5.46
CA ASP A 577 5.83 -36.77 6.67
C ASP A 577 6.83 -35.91 7.48
N ILE A 578 6.47 -34.68 7.88
CA ILE A 578 7.22 -33.92 8.91
C ILE A 578 6.30 -33.53 10.08
N PRO A 579 6.38 -34.21 11.25
CA PRO A 579 5.64 -33.84 12.45
C PRO A 579 6.41 -32.79 13.29
N GLY A 580 5.74 -31.70 13.72
CA GLY A 580 6.23 -30.87 14.85
C GLY A 580 6.33 -29.34 14.68
N CYS A 581 5.58 -28.68 13.79
CA CYS A 581 5.61 -27.22 13.65
C CYS A 581 4.37 -26.55 14.29
N PRO A 582 4.47 -25.82 15.41
CA PRO A 582 3.40 -24.95 15.90
C PRO A 582 3.53 -23.59 15.21
N GLY A 583 2.63 -23.32 14.26
CA GLY A 583 2.59 -22.03 13.56
C GLY A 583 2.05 -22.09 12.14
N ARG A 584 0.85 -22.66 11.95
CA ARG A 584 0.07 -22.46 10.72
C ARG A 584 -1.14 -21.60 11.06
N TRP A 585 -1.22 -20.40 10.49
CA TRP A 585 -2.47 -19.68 10.43
C TRP A 585 -3.39 -20.39 9.43
N ALA A 586 -4.68 -20.41 9.78
CA ALA A 586 -5.77 -21.09 9.08
C ALA A 586 -5.58 -21.20 7.56
N THR A 587 -5.63 -22.43 7.03
CA THR A 587 -5.74 -22.65 5.58
C THR A 587 -7.19 -22.44 5.13
N GLU A 588 -7.46 -22.30 3.81
CA GLU A 588 -8.83 -22.13 3.26
C GLU A 588 -9.84 -23.17 3.78
N SER A 589 -9.40 -24.35 4.24
CA SER A 589 -10.26 -25.34 4.92
C SER A 589 -10.91 -24.85 6.22
N ASP A 590 -10.24 -23.93 6.93
CA ASP A 590 -10.73 -23.33 8.17
C ASP A 590 -11.62 -22.10 7.89
N ILE A 591 -11.65 -21.64 6.64
CA ILE A 591 -12.42 -20.47 6.18
C ILE A 591 -13.86 -20.86 5.82
N ASP A 592 -14.09 -22.10 5.37
CA ASP A 592 -15.42 -22.58 4.94
C ASP A 592 -16.23 -23.26 6.06
N SER A 593 -15.59 -23.70 7.14
CA SER A 593 -16.31 -24.24 8.30
C SER A 593 -16.56 -23.12 9.30
N GLY A 594 -17.81 -22.66 9.42
CA GLY A 594 -18.25 -21.73 10.48
C GLY A 594 -18.18 -22.37 11.87
N ASN A 595 -17.01 -22.86 12.28
CA ASN A 595 -16.81 -23.62 13.50
C ASN A 595 -16.55 -22.64 14.65
N GLU A 596 -17.58 -22.37 15.44
CA GLU A 596 -17.52 -21.69 16.74
C GLU A 596 -16.83 -22.55 17.81
N LYS A 597 -15.57 -22.95 17.59
CA LYS A 597 -14.75 -23.50 18.66
C LYS A 597 -13.75 -22.45 19.12
N GLY A 598 -14.06 -21.88 20.28
CA GLY A 598 -13.24 -20.93 20.99
C GLY A 598 -11.79 -21.42 21.13
N TYR A 599 -10.88 -20.47 21.02
CA TYR A 599 -9.51 -20.61 21.46
C TYR A 599 -9.54 -20.99 22.95
N VAL A 600 -8.97 -22.14 23.30
CA VAL A 600 -8.70 -22.49 24.70
C VAL A 600 -7.37 -21.85 25.05
N ASP A 601 -7.38 -20.93 26.02
CA ASP A 601 -6.17 -20.42 26.66
C ASP A 601 -5.40 -21.58 27.26
N ASP A 602 -4.12 -21.71 26.90
CA ASP A 602 -3.17 -22.47 27.72
C ASP A 602 -2.26 -21.47 28.45
N ASP A 603 -2.85 -20.88 29.49
CA ASP A 603 -2.14 -20.21 30.57
C ASP A 603 -1.41 -21.26 31.42
N SER A 604 -0.23 -21.71 30.99
CA SER A 604 0.70 -22.41 31.90
C SER A 604 2.15 -22.42 31.40
N CYS A 605 2.88 -21.33 31.67
CA CYS A 605 4.32 -21.43 31.89
C CYS A 605 4.80 -20.28 32.80
N SER A 606 4.37 -20.33 34.06
CA SER A 606 5.14 -19.78 35.17
C SER A 606 5.74 -20.97 35.92
N GLY A 607 7.07 -21.01 36.05
CA GLY A 607 7.73 -22.06 36.84
C GLY A 607 9.20 -22.28 36.50
N ARG A 608 10.08 -21.61 37.24
CA ARG A 608 11.49 -21.98 37.39
C ARG A 608 11.60 -23.38 38.01
N SER A 609 12.48 -24.22 37.48
CA SER A 609 13.40 -25.04 38.31
C SER A 609 14.53 -25.63 37.46
N SER A 610 15.74 -25.51 38.01
CA SER A 610 17.05 -25.96 37.53
C SER A 610 17.16 -27.49 37.30
N PRO A 611 18.25 -27.97 36.68
CA PRO A 611 18.34 -29.31 36.12
C PRO A 611 18.93 -30.33 37.11
N THR A 612 18.44 -31.57 37.05
CA THR A 612 19.04 -32.72 37.74
C THR A 612 19.02 -33.94 36.81
N THR A 613 20.16 -34.17 36.17
CA THR A 613 20.87 -35.44 35.92
C THR A 613 20.12 -36.78 35.73
N LEU A 614 20.63 -37.50 34.70
CA LEU A 614 20.80 -38.97 34.56
C LEU A 614 19.50 -39.76 34.37
N SER A 615 19.36 -40.64 33.38
CA SER A 615 20.31 -41.55 32.72
C SER A 615 19.87 -41.89 31.29
#